data_AF-A0A7V5C8I4-F1
#
_entry.id   AF-A0A7V5C8I4-F1
#
_cell.length_a   1.000
_cell.length_b   1.000
_cell.length_c   1.000
_cell.angle_alpha   90.00
_cell.angle_beta   90.00
_cell.angle_gamma   90.00
#
_symmetry.space_group_name_H-M   'P 1'
#
loop_
_entity.id
_entity.type
_entity.pdbx_description
1 polymer ?
#
loop_
_entity_poly.entity_id
_entity_poly.type
_entity_poly.pdbx_seq_one_letter_code
_entity_poly.pdbx_strand_id
1 'polypeptide(L)' 'MSDELLQDLGEDKSLLLVDDDEPFLRRLSRAMEKRGFETVTAESVAEGKSSAASRPPAYA' A
#
# COMPACT_ATOMS: atom_id res chain seq x y z
N MET A 1 -22.82 5.94 -8.46
CA MET A 1 -23.05 4.70 -7.68
C MET A 1 -21.77 3.88 -7.68
N SER A 2 -20.76 4.29 -6.92
CA SER A 2 -19.49 3.55 -6.79
C SER A 2 -18.68 4.04 -5.59
N ASP A 3 -19.33 4.24 -4.44
CA ASP A 3 -18.70 4.68 -3.18
C ASP A 3 -19.10 3.79 -1.98
N GLU A 4 -19.60 2.58 -2.24
CA GLU A 4 -19.97 1.59 -1.19
C GLU A 4 -18.88 0.52 -0.99
N LEU A 5 -17.62 0.85 -1.28
CA LEU A 5 -16.46 0.00 -0.97
C LEU A 5 -15.48 0.68 -0.02
N LEU A 6 -15.95 1.56 0.86
CA LEU A 6 -15.30 1.74 2.16
C LEU A 6 -15.57 0.47 2.97
N GLN A 7 -15.08 -0.66 2.48
CA GLN A 7 -15.00 -1.89 3.25
C GLN A 7 -14.20 -1.55 4.49
N ASP A 8 -14.73 -1.95 5.64
CA ASP A 8 -14.10 -1.78 6.94
C ASP A 8 -12.72 -2.46 6.90
N LEU A 9 -11.67 -1.68 6.58
CA LEU A 9 -10.28 -2.14 6.40
C LEU A 9 -9.65 -2.67 7.71
N GLY A 10 -10.44 -2.82 8.76
CA GLY A 10 -9.98 -3.16 10.10
C GLY A 10 -9.20 -2.02 10.76
N GLU A 11 -8.63 -2.31 11.92
CA GLU A 11 -7.82 -1.36 12.69
C GLU A 11 -6.45 -1.11 12.05
N ASP A 12 -5.90 -2.11 11.35
CA ASP A 12 -4.62 -2.02 10.65
C ASP A 12 -4.81 -1.95 9.14
N LYS A 13 -4.57 -0.76 8.58
CA LYS A 13 -4.76 -0.45 7.16
C LYS A 13 -3.45 -0.34 6.41
N SER A 14 -2.36 -0.84 7.00
CA SER A 14 -1.02 -0.75 6.41
C SER A 14 -0.89 -1.60 5.15
N LEU A 15 -0.42 -0.99 4.07
CA LEU A 15 -0.27 -1.61 2.75
C LEU A 15 1.12 -1.36 2.19
N LEU A 16 1.88 -2.42 1.89
CA LEU A 16 3.19 -2.31 1.22
C LEU A 16 3.04 -2.53 -0.29
N LEU A 17 3.39 -1.53 -1.09
CA LEU A 17 3.44 -1.62 -2.55
C LEU A 17 4.88 -1.78 -3.01
N VAL A 18 5.17 -2.78 -3.85
CA VAL A 18 6.51 -3.02 -4.40
C VAL A 18 6.44 -3.08 -5.93
N ASP A 19 7.06 -2.11 -6.60
CA ASP A 19 7.06 -2.00 -8.06
C ASP A 19 8.27 -1.16 -8.51
N ASP A 20 8.94 -1.53 -9.61
CA ASP A 20 10.11 -0.82 -10.14
C ASP A 20 9.74 0.37 -11.06
N ASP A 21 8.46 0.55 -11.38
CA ASP A 21 7.93 1.73 -12.09
C ASP A 21 7.42 2.78 -11.08
N GLU A 22 8.28 3.75 -10.74
CA GLU A 22 7.95 4.85 -9.82
C GLU A 22 6.68 5.64 -10.24
N PRO A 23 6.51 6.08 -11.51
CA PRO A 23 5.26 6.70 -11.96
C PRO A 23 4.00 5.86 -11.68
N PHE A 24 4.06 4.54 -11.88
CA PHE A 24 2.95 3.64 -11.60
C PHE A 24 2.71 3.49 -10.09
N LEU A 25 3.77 3.21 -9.33
CA LEU A 25 3.76 3.09 -7.87
C LEU A 25 3.13 4.32 -7.20
N ARG A 26 3.50 5.53 -7.64
CA ARG A 26 2.95 6.80 -7.14
C ARG A 26 1.45 6.94 -7.44
N ARG A 27 1.00 6.54 -8.63
CA ARG A 27 -0.43 6.56 -8.99
C ARG A 27 -1.22 5.56 -8.16
N LEU A 28 -0.66 4.37 -7.96
CA LEU A 28 -1.28 3.29 -7.18
C LEU A 28 -1.40 3.68 -5.71
N SER A 29 -0.34 4.21 -5.09
CA SER A 29 -0.35 4.68 -3.69
C SER A 29 -1.48 5.67 -3.46
N ARG A 30 -1.59 6.71 -4.30
CA ARG A 30 -2.66 7.72 -4.19
C ARG A 30 -4.05 7.13 -4.33
N ALA A 31 -4.22 6.11 -5.17
CA ALA A 31 -5.51 5.44 -5.34
C ALA A 31 -5.87 4.58 -4.12
N MET A 32 -4.88 4.00 -3.44
CA MET A 32 -5.09 3.20 -2.22
C MET A 32 -5.31 4.07 -0.99
N GLU A 33 -4.58 5.18 -0.86
CA GLU A 33 -4.84 6.19 0.18
C GLU A 33 -6.27 6.73 0.10
N LYS A 34 -6.78 6.99 -1.11
CA LYS A 34 -8.19 7.39 -1.32
C LYS A 34 -9.20 6.32 -0.88
N ARG A 35 -8.80 5.06 -0.84
CA ARG A 35 -9.61 3.94 -0.34
C ARG A 35 -9.44 3.70 1.16
N GLY A 36 -8.55 4.45 1.82
CA GLY A 36 -8.37 4.42 3.27
C GLY A 36 -7.16 3.60 3.75
N PHE A 37 -6.27 3.16 2.86
CA PHE A 37 -5.03 2.48 3.23
C PHE A 37 -3.94 3.45 3.70
N GLU A 38 -3.09 2.98 4.60
CA GLU A 38 -1.80 3.60 4.93
C GLU A 38 -0.70 2.94 4.10
N THR A 39 -0.29 3.58 3.01
CA THR A 39 0.65 2.97 2.06
C THR A 39 2.10 3.20 2.45
N VAL A 40 2.92 2.17 2.21
CA VAL A 40 4.37 2.21 2.18
C VAL A 40 4.78 1.72 0.79
N THR A 41 5.71 2.42 0.14
CA THR A 41 6.18 2.08 -1.20
C THR A 41 7.61 1.59 -1.17
N ALA A 42 7.96 0.65 -2.04
CA ALA A 42 9.32 0.20 -2.27
C ALA A 42 9.57 0.03 -3.77
N GLU A 43 10.72 0.47 -4.25
CA GLU A 43 11.09 0.40 -5.68
C GLU A 43 11.83 -0.89 -6.03
N SER A 44 12.12 -1.72 -5.02
CA SER A 44 12.83 -2.98 -5.20
C SER A 44 12.39 -4.03 -4.19
N VAL A 45 12.64 -5.30 -4.53
CA VAL A 45 12.41 -6.44 -3.64
C VAL A 45 13.26 -6.34 -2.36
N ALA A 46 14.48 -5.82 -2.45
CA ALA A 46 15.35 -5.67 -1.29
C ALA A 46 14.76 -4.67 -0.28
N GLU A 47 14.28 -3.53 -0.78
CA GLU A 47 13.61 -2.51 0.03
C GLU A 47 12.28 -3.05 0.60
N GLY A 48 11.45 -3.69 -0.23
CA GLY A 48 10.19 -4.29 0.21
C GLY A 48 10.38 -5.33 1.33
N LYS A 49 11.41 -6.18 1.24
CA LYS A 49 11.77 -7.13 2.30
C LYS A 49 12.20 -6.42 3.59
N SER A 50 13.00 -5.37 3.49
CA SER A 50 13.44 -4.60 4.66
C SER A 50 12.26 -3.90 5.34
N SER A 51 11.36 -3.31 4.55
CA SER A 51 10.14 -2.66 5.05
C SER A 51 9.22 -3.66 5.73
N ALA A 52 8.94 -4.82 5.10
CA ALA A 52 8.12 -5.87 5.69
C ALA A 52 8.72 -6.46 6.97
N ALA A 53 10.05 -6.57 7.07
CA ALA A 53 10.73 -7.07 8.27
C ALA A 53 10.70 -6.06 9.43
N SER A 54 10.82 -4.77 9.14
CA SER A 54 10.83 -3.70 10.15
C SER A 54 9.43 -3.32 10.63
N ARG A 55 8.45 -3.33 9.72
CA ARG A 55 7.04 -3.05 10.02
C ARG A 55 6.17 -3.94 9.12
N PRO A 56 5.80 -5.14 9.59
CA PRO A 56 4.94 -6.05 8.83
C PRO A 56 3.64 -5.36 8.45
N PRO A 57 3.31 -5.24 7.15
CA PRO A 57 2.07 -4.63 6.72
C PRO A 57 0.92 -5.63 6.85
N ALA A 58 -0.31 -5.14 7.05
CA ALA A 58 -1.51 -5.97 7.01
C ALA A 58 -1.82 -6.45 5.58
N TYR A 59 -1.40 -5.68 4.56
CA TYR A 59 -1.63 -5.94 3.15
C TYR A 59 -0.34 -5.75 2.32
N ALA A 60 -0.16 -6.52 1.25
CA ALA A 60 0.95 -6.38 0.29
C ALA A 60 0.54 -6.82 -1.11
#